data_AF-A0A2I0L3B1-F1
#
_entry.id   AF-A0A2I0L3B1-F1
#
_cell.length_a   1.000
_cell.length_b   1.000
_cell.length_c   1.000
_cell.angle_alpha   90.00
_cell.angle_beta   90.00
_cell.angle_gamma   90.00
#
_symmetry.space_group_name_H-M   'P 1'
#
loop_
_entity.id
_entity.type
_entity.pdbx_description
1 polymer ?
#
loop_
_entity_poly.entity_id
_entity_poly.type
_entity_poly.pdbx_seq_one_letter_code
_entity_poly.pdbx_strand_id
1 'polypeptide(L)'
;MYNVPRLICYSRYICREKVNVPKDKQFIYLEGEGQGRASIEWDDYGGADNSSTFTLWADNFLASRITIKNTHDLGPGGANPVDVAPAILIWGDKAAFYGCRFYGVQDTLSDLAGRHFFQSCYIEGAVDFIWGNGQSLYEVRRP
;
A
#
# COMPACT_ATOMS: atom_id res chain seq x y z
N MET A 1 20.64 19.81 4.54
CA MET A 1 19.18 19.63 4.39
C MET A 1 18.95 18.96 3.05
N TYR A 2 18.69 17.65 3.02
CA TYR A 2 18.42 16.97 1.76
C TYR A 2 16.97 17.26 1.35
N ASN A 3 16.82 17.86 0.17
CA ASN A 3 15.55 18.18 -0.44
C ASN A 3 14.91 16.88 -0.95
N VAL A 4 14.27 16.12 -0.06
CA VAL A 4 13.47 14.95 -0.43
C VAL A 4 12.21 15.44 -1.15
N PRO A 5 11.94 15.03 -2.40
CA PRO A 5 10.69 15.32 -3.08
C PRO A 5 9.52 14.82 -2.22
N ARG A 6 8.74 15.73 -1.65
CA ARG A 6 7.53 15.38 -0.91
C ARG A 6 6.37 15.35 -1.89
N LEU A 7 5.84 14.16 -2.19
CA LEU A 7 4.52 14.05 -2.80
C LEU A 7 3.49 14.05 -1.67
N ILE A 8 3.12 15.25 -1.23
CA ILE A 8 2.05 15.42 -0.22
C ILE A 8 0.72 15.27 -0.96
N CYS A 9 0.10 14.10 -0.87
CA CYS A 9 -1.32 13.97 -1.22
C CYS A 9 -2.14 14.60 -0.09
N TYR A 10 -2.46 15.89 -0.23
CA TYR A 10 -3.42 16.57 0.64
C TYR A 10 -4.82 16.06 0.30
N SER A 11 -5.26 14.99 0.97
CA SER A 11 -6.62 14.51 0.81
C SER A 11 -7.28 14.31 2.18
N ARG A 12 -8.32 15.10 2.46
CA ARG A 12 -9.36 14.75 3.44
C ARG A 12 -10.37 13.74 2.86
N TYR A 13 -10.07 13.20 1.69
CA TYR A 13 -11.01 12.53 0.81
C TYR A 13 -10.49 11.17 0.35
N ILE A 14 -11.42 10.36 -0.10
CA ILE A 14 -11.16 9.12 -0.80
C ILE A 14 -10.65 9.49 -2.20
N CYS A 15 -9.39 9.17 -2.50
CA CYS A 15 -8.81 9.29 -3.84
C CYS A 15 -9.07 8.00 -4.60
N ARG A 16 -10.01 8.03 -5.55
CA ARG A 16 -10.31 6.88 -6.39
C ARG A 16 -9.44 6.89 -7.65
N GLU A 17 -8.23 6.36 -7.53
CA GLU A 17 -7.24 6.30 -8.59
C GLU A 17 -6.25 5.14 -8.38
N LYS A 18 -5.60 4.71 -9.46
CA LYS A 18 -4.40 3.87 -9.36
C LYS A 18 -3.16 4.76 -9.28
N VAL A 19 -2.27 4.45 -8.34
CA VAL A 19 -1.00 5.16 -8.19
C VAL A 19 0.15 4.26 -8.60
N ASN A 20 1.03 4.79 -9.45
CA ASN A 20 2.27 4.15 -9.85
C ASN A 20 3.45 5.06 -9.50
N VAL A 21 4.36 4.58 -8.64
CA VAL A 21 5.62 5.27 -8.29
C VAL A 21 6.75 4.60 -9.07
N PRO A 22 7.15 5.16 -10.23
CA PRO A 22 8.14 4.52 -11.09
C PRO A 22 9.54 4.58 -10.51
N LYS A 23 10.43 3.68 -10.96
CA LYS A 23 11.76 3.42 -10.38
C LYS A 23 12.66 4.65 -10.29
N ASP A 24 12.50 5.61 -11.18
CA ASP A 24 13.28 6.87 -11.24
C ASP A 24 12.81 7.94 -10.25
N LYS A 25 11.71 7.70 -9.51
CA LYS A 25 11.11 8.65 -8.56
C LYS A 25 11.40 8.26 -7.11
N GLN A 26 12.69 8.18 -6.77
CA GLN A 26 13.13 7.82 -5.42
C GLN A 26 12.96 8.97 -4.41
N PHE A 27 13.06 8.61 -3.12
CA PHE A 27 13.02 9.56 -2.00
C PHE A 27 11.68 10.30 -1.85
N ILE A 28 10.60 9.64 -2.24
CA ILE A 28 9.24 10.15 -2.06
C ILE A 28 8.79 9.89 -0.62
N TYR A 29 8.24 10.94 -0.01
CA TYR A 29 7.42 10.83 1.19
C TYR A 29 5.95 11.09 0.87
N LEU A 30 5.11 10.08 1.06
CA LEU A 30 3.65 10.16 0.99
C LEU A 30 3.07 10.25 2.41
N GLU A 31 2.27 11.27 2.67
CA GLU A 31 1.70 11.52 4.00
C GLU A 31 0.18 11.71 3.92
N GLY A 32 -0.55 10.97 4.75
CA GLY A 32 -1.99 11.14 4.95
C GLY A 32 -2.35 11.86 6.25
N GLU A 33 -3.65 12.15 6.39
CA GLU A 33 -4.25 12.92 7.50
C GLU A 33 -4.69 12.05 8.70
N GLY A 34 -4.27 10.79 8.78
CA GLY A 34 -4.59 9.90 9.91
C GLY A 34 -5.67 8.86 9.63
N GLN A 35 -5.93 8.02 10.64
CA GLN A 35 -6.68 6.76 10.53
C GLN A 35 -8.02 6.91 9.77
N GLY A 36 -8.06 6.40 8.54
CA GLY A 36 -9.27 6.35 7.71
C GLY A 36 -9.72 7.68 7.10
N ARG A 37 -8.96 8.77 7.24
CA ARG A 37 -9.33 10.10 6.70
C ARG A 37 -8.83 10.36 5.30
N ALA A 38 -7.79 9.65 4.89
CA ALA A 38 -7.17 9.73 3.58
C ALA A 38 -7.00 8.30 3.07
N SER A 39 -7.56 8.01 1.89
CA SER A 39 -7.41 6.69 1.26
C SER A 39 -7.13 6.81 -0.24
N ILE A 40 -6.35 5.87 -0.75
CA ILE A 40 -6.20 5.60 -2.18
C ILE A 40 -6.94 4.29 -2.43
N GLU A 41 -7.95 4.33 -3.30
CA GLU A 41 -8.86 3.21 -3.53
C GLU A 41 -9.05 2.93 -5.02
N TRP A 42 -9.08 1.66 -5.37
CA TRP A 42 -9.45 1.18 -6.70
C TRP A 42 -10.07 -0.22 -6.59
N ASP A 43 -10.65 -0.75 -7.67
CA ASP A 43 -11.38 -2.03 -7.70
C ASP A 43 -11.00 -2.91 -8.89
N ASP A 44 -9.72 -2.92 -9.26
CA ASP A 44 -9.24 -3.80 -10.33
C ASP A 44 -8.75 -5.15 -9.77
N TYR A 45 -8.74 -6.15 -10.64
CA TYR A 45 -8.44 -7.54 -10.29
C TYR A 45 -7.65 -8.22 -11.41
N GLY A 46 -7.07 -9.38 -11.10
CA GLY A 46 -6.11 -10.09 -11.95
C GLY A 46 -4.69 -9.96 -11.42
N GLY A 47 -3.69 -10.33 -12.22
CA GLY A 47 -2.29 -10.40 -11.75
C GLY A 47 -1.77 -9.11 -11.12
N ALA A 48 -1.03 -9.24 -10.03
CA ALA A 48 -0.66 -8.13 -9.15
C ALA A 48 0.07 -6.97 -9.84
N ASP A 49 0.88 -7.25 -10.87
CA ASP A 49 1.59 -6.23 -11.65
C ASP A 49 0.65 -5.24 -12.37
N ASN A 50 -0.58 -5.65 -12.65
CA ASN A 50 -1.54 -4.84 -13.40
C ASN A 50 -2.71 -4.34 -12.55
N SER A 51 -3.14 -5.11 -11.54
CA SER A 51 -4.38 -4.85 -10.79
C SER A 51 -4.19 -4.03 -9.51
N SER A 52 -2.96 -3.91 -9.00
CA SER A 52 -2.67 -3.22 -7.74
C SER A 52 -3.19 -1.78 -7.71
N THR A 53 -3.88 -1.40 -6.63
CA THR A 53 -4.29 0.01 -6.41
C THR A 53 -3.07 0.93 -6.32
N PHE A 54 -2.00 0.47 -5.67
CA PHE A 54 -0.73 1.21 -5.54
C PHE A 54 0.44 0.33 -5.97
N THR A 55 1.25 0.80 -6.92
CA THR A 55 2.44 0.08 -7.39
C THR A 55 3.70 0.90 -7.06
N LEU A 56 4.63 0.32 -6.30
CA LEU A 56 5.86 0.95 -5.86
C LEU A 56 7.09 0.29 -6.47
N TRP A 57 7.67 0.91 -7.49
CA TRP A 57 8.93 0.49 -8.11
C TRP A 57 10.16 1.22 -7.57
N ALA A 58 9.97 2.39 -6.94
CA ALA A 58 11.07 3.24 -6.48
C ALA A 58 11.66 2.79 -5.15
N ASP A 59 12.99 2.86 -5.04
CA ASP A 59 13.69 2.70 -3.77
C ASP A 59 13.53 3.95 -2.87
N ASN A 60 13.78 3.79 -1.57
CA ASN A 60 13.79 4.86 -0.57
C ASN A 60 12.43 5.60 -0.48
N PHE A 61 11.35 4.85 -0.43
CA PHE A 61 10.00 5.38 -0.29
C PHE A 61 9.55 5.38 1.18
N LEU A 62 8.83 6.42 1.59
CA LEU A 62 8.19 6.47 2.90
C LEU A 62 6.71 6.80 2.72
N ALA A 63 5.85 6.06 3.41
CA ALA A 63 4.45 6.42 3.60
C ALA A 63 4.09 6.52 5.08
N SER A 64 3.24 7.48 5.43
CA SER A 64 2.66 7.52 6.77
C SER A 64 1.19 7.90 6.78
N ARG A 65 0.44 7.31 7.71
CA ARG A 65 -0.94 7.71 8.06
C ARG A 65 -1.92 7.78 6.89
N ILE A 66 -1.73 6.91 5.89
CA ILE A 66 -2.55 6.79 4.69
C ILE A 66 -3.16 5.39 4.62
N THR A 67 -4.38 5.29 4.10
CA THR A 67 -5.02 4.01 3.77
C THR A 67 -4.85 3.70 2.29
N ILE A 68 -4.55 2.44 1.94
CA ILE A 68 -4.54 1.94 0.57
C ILE A 68 -5.47 0.74 0.50
N LYS A 69 -6.39 0.72 -0.45
CA LYS A 69 -7.47 -0.28 -0.51
C LYS A 69 -7.69 -0.78 -1.93
N ASN A 70 -7.88 -2.08 -2.07
CA ASN A 70 -8.54 -2.64 -3.23
C ASN A 70 -9.97 -3.04 -2.82
N THR A 71 -10.97 -2.40 -3.44
CA THR A 71 -12.38 -2.57 -3.10
C THR A 71 -13.08 -3.68 -3.89
N HIS A 72 -12.40 -4.38 -4.81
CA HIS A 72 -13.00 -5.40 -5.69
C HIS A 72 -13.87 -6.40 -4.93
N ASP A 73 -13.32 -7.02 -3.88
CA ASP A 73 -14.02 -8.05 -3.09
C ASP A 73 -14.70 -7.49 -1.82
N LEU A 74 -14.46 -6.21 -1.52
CA LEU A 74 -14.91 -5.56 -0.29
C LEU A 74 -16.31 -4.98 -0.49
N GLY A 75 -17.33 -5.83 -0.41
CA GLY A 75 -18.74 -5.42 -0.43
C GLY A 75 -19.68 -6.41 0.28
N PRO A 76 -20.98 -6.05 0.46
CA PRO A 76 -21.94 -6.88 1.19
C PRO A 76 -22.05 -8.29 0.60
N GLY A 77 -21.76 -9.30 1.42
CA GLY A 77 -21.83 -10.71 1.01
C GLY A 77 -20.63 -11.23 0.19
N GLY A 78 -19.53 -10.47 0.08
CA GLY A 78 -18.43 -10.79 -0.84
C GLY A 78 -18.87 -10.44 -2.26
N ALA A 79 -18.89 -9.13 -2.56
CA ALA A 79 -19.54 -8.58 -3.74
C ALA A 79 -19.08 -9.20 -5.08
N ASN A 80 -17.87 -9.76 -5.10
CA ASN A 80 -17.29 -10.51 -6.21
C ASN A 80 -16.66 -11.83 -5.71
N PRO A 81 -16.40 -12.80 -6.61
CA PRO A 81 -15.54 -13.95 -6.30
C PRO A 81 -14.18 -13.46 -5.78
N VAL A 82 -13.56 -14.23 -4.88
CA VAL A 82 -12.21 -13.91 -4.41
C VAL A 82 -11.23 -14.04 -5.59
N ASP A 83 -10.79 -12.89 -6.10
CA ASP A 83 -9.81 -12.76 -7.18
C ASP A 83 -8.53 -12.12 -6.64
N VAL A 84 -7.41 -12.29 -7.35
CA VAL A 84 -6.18 -11.53 -7.05
C VAL A 84 -6.46 -10.04 -7.21
N ALA A 85 -6.46 -9.30 -6.11
CA ALA A 85 -6.84 -7.89 -6.07
C ALA A 85 -6.00 -7.13 -5.02
N PRO A 86 -4.71 -6.88 -5.30
CA PRO A 86 -3.81 -6.27 -4.32
C PRO A 86 -4.19 -4.82 -4.03
N ALA A 87 -4.08 -4.42 -2.76
CA ALA A 87 -4.10 -3.02 -2.39
C ALA A 87 -2.78 -2.35 -2.78
N ILE A 88 -1.66 -3.03 -2.55
CA ILE A 88 -0.34 -2.50 -2.88
C ILE A 88 0.60 -3.61 -3.36
N LEU A 89 1.47 -3.24 -4.31
CA LEU A 89 2.62 -4.02 -4.75
C LEU A 89 3.91 -3.23 -4.55
N ILE A 90 4.93 -3.90 -3.98
CA ILE A 90 6.19 -3.29 -3.55
C ILE A 90 7.38 -4.06 -4.14
N TRP A 91 8.11 -3.39 -5.04
CA TRP A 91 9.36 -3.87 -5.63
C TRP A 91 10.60 -3.10 -5.15
N GLY A 92 10.44 -1.84 -4.77
CA GLY A 92 11.56 -0.94 -4.44
C GLY A 92 12.19 -1.21 -3.07
N ASP A 93 13.51 -1.15 -2.96
CA ASP A 93 14.24 -1.40 -1.72
C ASP A 93 14.16 -0.21 -0.74
N LYS A 94 14.24 -0.49 0.56
CA LYS A 94 14.20 0.51 1.66
C LYS A 94 12.89 1.31 1.69
N ALA A 95 11.75 0.63 1.54
CA ALA A 95 10.44 1.23 1.75
C ALA A 95 10.03 1.16 3.22
N ALA A 96 9.45 2.23 3.77
CA ALA A 96 8.96 2.26 5.15
C ALA A 96 7.53 2.82 5.24
N PHE A 97 6.72 2.16 6.07
CA PHE A 97 5.30 2.46 6.25
C PHE A 97 5.00 2.67 7.74
N TYR A 98 4.44 3.82 8.10
CA TYR A 98 4.19 4.21 9.49
C TYR A 98 2.71 4.53 9.72
N GLY A 99 2.01 3.69 10.49
CA GLY A 99 0.59 3.91 10.75
C GLY A 99 -0.30 3.83 9.50
N CYS A 100 0.17 3.15 8.46
CA CYS A 100 -0.58 2.92 7.22
C CYS A 100 -1.61 1.81 7.41
N ARG A 101 -2.61 1.78 6.55
CA ARG A 101 -3.62 0.72 6.55
C ARG A 101 -3.78 0.14 5.15
N PHE A 102 -3.84 -1.17 5.03
CA PHE A 102 -3.97 -1.89 3.78
C PHE A 102 -5.18 -2.80 3.83
N TYR A 103 -6.07 -2.69 2.86
CA TYR A 103 -7.34 -3.41 2.83
C TYR A 103 -7.53 -4.11 1.49
N GLY A 104 -7.83 -5.41 1.53
CA GLY A 104 -8.10 -6.24 0.37
C GLY A 104 -8.61 -7.61 0.82
N VAL A 105 -8.62 -8.60 -0.07
CA VAL A 105 -9.02 -9.98 0.27
C VAL A 105 -7.94 -10.97 -0.14
N GLN A 106 -7.69 -11.16 -1.43
CA GLN A 106 -6.54 -11.92 -1.90
C GLN A 106 -5.40 -10.99 -2.32
N ASP A 107 -4.17 -11.34 -1.91
CA ASP A 107 -2.93 -10.65 -2.28
C ASP A 107 -2.84 -9.18 -1.80
N THR A 108 -3.55 -8.80 -0.72
CA THR A 108 -3.66 -7.40 -0.23
C THR A 108 -2.33 -6.64 -0.23
N LEU A 109 -1.28 -7.22 0.37
CA LEU A 109 0.07 -6.67 0.45
C LEU A 109 1.03 -7.57 -0.33
N SER A 110 1.30 -7.21 -1.59
CA SER A 110 2.27 -7.87 -2.46
C SER A 110 3.68 -7.32 -2.17
N ASP A 111 4.35 -7.90 -1.18
CA ASP A 111 5.66 -7.55 -0.62
C ASP A 111 6.80 -8.30 -1.37
N LEU A 112 7.07 -7.90 -2.62
CA LEU A 112 7.75 -8.76 -3.60
C LEU A 112 9.26 -8.86 -3.43
N ALA A 113 9.98 -7.75 -3.25
CA ALA A 113 11.44 -7.76 -3.11
C ALA A 113 11.96 -6.50 -2.41
N GLY A 114 13.17 -6.59 -1.81
CA GLY A 114 13.80 -5.48 -1.11
C GLY A 114 13.62 -5.56 0.40
N ARG A 115 14.06 -4.52 1.11
CA ARG A 115 13.91 -4.42 2.57
C ARG A 115 12.81 -3.45 2.93
N HIS A 116 11.80 -3.92 3.65
CA HIS A 116 10.66 -3.09 4.04
C HIS A 116 10.45 -3.06 5.53
N PHE A 117 9.89 -1.95 6.01
CA PHE A 117 9.59 -1.77 7.41
C PHE A 117 8.15 -1.28 7.57
N PHE A 118 7.36 -2.00 8.35
CA PHE A 118 5.96 -1.69 8.63
C PHE A 118 5.80 -1.46 10.14
N GLN A 119 5.70 -0.20 10.56
CA GLN A 119 5.51 0.14 11.96
C GLN A 119 4.08 0.60 12.23
N SER A 120 3.44 -0.04 13.21
CA SER A 120 2.07 0.27 13.67
C SER A 120 1.06 0.31 12.52
N CYS A 121 1.26 -0.51 11.49
CA CYS A 121 0.36 -0.63 10.35
C CYS A 121 -0.77 -1.62 10.63
N TYR A 122 -1.88 -1.45 9.91
CA TYR A 122 -2.99 -2.40 9.89
C TYR A 122 -3.08 -3.04 8.51
N ILE A 123 -3.17 -4.37 8.43
CA ILE A 123 -3.25 -5.11 7.17
C ILE A 123 -4.40 -6.10 7.28
N GLU A 124 -5.35 -6.03 6.35
CA GLU A 124 -6.55 -6.87 6.31
C GLU A 124 -6.63 -7.66 5.01
N GLY A 125 -6.96 -8.95 5.12
CA GLY A 125 -7.29 -9.81 3.99
C GLY A 125 -7.58 -11.23 4.44
N ALA A 126 -7.71 -12.14 3.47
CA ALA A 126 -8.12 -13.53 3.69
C ALA A 126 -7.16 -14.56 3.10
N VAL A 127 -6.76 -14.40 1.83
CA VAL A 127 -5.92 -15.39 1.09
C VAL A 127 -4.62 -14.71 0.71
N ASP A 128 -3.47 -15.28 1.11
CA ASP A 128 -2.13 -14.78 0.78
C ASP A 128 -1.99 -13.26 0.96
N PHE A 129 -2.70 -12.70 1.95
CA PHE A 129 -2.91 -11.26 2.05
C PHE A 129 -1.64 -10.48 2.41
N ILE A 130 -0.59 -11.19 2.81
CA ILE A 130 0.80 -10.72 2.83
C ILE A 130 1.64 -11.80 2.15
N TRP A 131 2.26 -11.49 1.02
CA TRP A 131 3.05 -12.47 0.25
C TRP A 131 4.18 -11.83 -0.55
N GLY A 132 5.15 -12.64 -0.97
CA GLY A 132 6.30 -12.23 -1.78
C GLY A 132 7.65 -12.64 -1.17
N ASN A 133 8.74 -12.06 -1.66
CA ASN A 133 10.12 -12.36 -1.23
C ASN A 133 10.81 -11.17 -0.53
N GLY A 134 10.04 -10.19 -0.04
CA GLY A 134 10.55 -9.06 0.74
C GLY A 134 11.24 -9.48 2.04
N GLN A 135 12.32 -8.77 2.38
CA GLN A 135 12.98 -8.86 3.68
C GLN A 135 12.35 -7.84 4.64
N SER A 136 11.22 -8.22 5.21
CA SER A 136 10.34 -7.28 5.89
C SER A 136 10.29 -7.45 7.40
N LEU A 137 10.25 -6.33 8.12
CA LEU A 137 10.03 -6.27 9.56
C LEU A 137 8.68 -5.59 9.85
N TYR A 138 7.83 -6.30 10.59
CA TYR A 138 6.54 -5.81 11.07
C TYR A 138 6.63 -5.57 12.58
N GLU A 139 6.45 -4.32 13.01
CA GLU A 139 6.60 -3.92 14.41
C GLU A 139 5.38 -3.13 14.88
N VAL A 140 4.93 -3.41 16.11
CA VAL A 140 4.00 -2.53 16.82
C VAL A 140 4.81 -1.63 17.73
N ARG A 141 4.73 -0.31 17.54
CA ARG A 141 5.35 0.65 18.48
C ARG A 141 4.60 0.57 19.81
N ARG A 142 5.25 -0.02 20.81
CA ARG A 142 4.75 0.02 22.20
C ARG A 142 4.89 1.46 22.74
N PRO A 143 3.92 1.93 23.55
CA PRO A 143 3.96 3.26 24.15
C PRO A 143 5.21 3.47 25.02
#